data_AF-A0A7J4ERJ2-F1
#
_entry.id   AF-A0A7J4ERJ2-F1
#
_cell.length_a   1.000
_cell.length_b   1.000
_cell.length_c   1.000
_cell.angle_alpha   90.00
_cell.angle_beta   90.00
_cell.angle_gamma   90.00
#
_symmetry.space_group_name_H-M   'P 1'
#
loop_
_entity.id
_entity.type
_entity.pdbx_description
1 polymer ?
#
loop_
_entity_poly.entity_id
_entity_poly.type
_entity_poly.pdbx_seq_one_letter_code
_entity_poly.pdbx_strand_id
1 'polypeptide(L)'
;MRAAEKKILANTKNVDVIVAFDKQTAEKHAERLKDEGILLHESSIDAEGIAVPFKEIVREMKGIPIMRNSAAIGSLAKILGMEWEILEEIFSKFIPRKTELNLQIARKCYDIVEKRFELEKLDQEILPVISGNEAIALGALEAGLDTYMLIR
;
A
#
# COMPACT_ATOMS: atom_id res chain seq x y z
N MET A 1 3.25 1.22 7.30
CA MET A 1 4.38 1.80 6.54
C MET A 1 4.54 3.24 6.96
N ARG A 2 5.77 3.78 6.97
CA ARG A 2 6.02 5.21 7.18
C ARG A 2 6.91 5.69 6.05
N ALA A 3 6.62 6.88 5.54
CA ALA A 3 7.46 7.61 4.59
C ALA A 3 7.69 9.01 5.18
N ALA A 4 8.91 9.51 5.07
CA ALA A 4 9.32 10.82 5.56
C ALA A 4 10.60 11.26 4.85
N GLU A 5 10.82 12.57 4.78
CA GLU A 5 12.08 13.16 4.28
C GLU A 5 13.29 12.77 5.12
N LYS A 6 13.08 12.57 6.41
CA LYS A 6 14.12 12.22 7.37
C LYS A 6 14.14 10.72 7.62
N LYS A 7 15.32 10.21 7.96
CA LYS A 7 15.53 8.80 8.32
C LYS A 7 14.54 8.34 9.38
N ILE A 8 13.84 7.24 9.10
CA ILE A 8 12.91 6.59 10.01
C ILE A 8 13.63 5.48 10.75
N LEU A 9 13.62 5.53 12.08
CA LEU A 9 14.23 4.50 12.94
C LEU A 9 13.19 3.58 13.59
N ALA A 10 11.93 4.02 13.68
CA ALA A 10 10.86 3.28 14.32
C ALA A 10 9.47 3.64 13.76
N ASN A 11 8.52 2.71 13.95
CA ASN A 11 7.12 2.95 13.68
C ASN A 11 6.46 3.75 14.82
N THR A 12 5.35 4.42 14.50
CA THR A 12 4.49 5.11 15.46
C THR A 12 3.25 4.29 15.77
N LYS A 13 2.66 4.51 16.95
CA LYS A 13 1.38 3.85 17.30
C LYS A 13 0.24 4.35 16.42
N ASN A 14 0.17 5.66 16.23
CA ASN A 14 -0.87 6.34 15.47
C ASN A 14 -0.50 6.45 13.99
N VAL A 15 -1.52 6.46 13.13
CA VAL A 15 -1.39 6.41 11.67
C VAL A 15 -2.22 7.49 10.99
N ASP A 16 -1.71 7.95 9.84
CA ASP A 16 -2.36 8.98 9.02
C ASP A 16 -3.46 8.39 8.11
N VAL A 17 -3.29 7.14 7.68
CA VAL A 17 -4.26 6.45 6.81
C VAL A 17 -4.44 5.00 7.27
N ILE A 18 -5.68 4.55 7.31
CA ILE A 18 -6.06 3.13 7.45
C ILE A 18 -6.78 2.69 6.19
N VAL A 19 -6.44 1.51 5.66
CA VAL A 19 -7.19 0.86 4.57
C VAL A 19 -7.90 -0.36 5.14
N ALA A 20 -9.23 -0.38 5.08
CA ALA A 20 -10.06 -1.44 5.66
C ALA A 20 -10.93 -2.15 4.62
N PHE A 21 -10.69 -3.45 4.43
CA PHE A 21 -11.50 -4.30 3.54
C PHE A 21 -12.70 -4.95 4.22
N ASP A 22 -12.75 -4.91 5.55
CA ASP A 22 -13.82 -5.44 6.37
C ASP A 22 -14.02 -4.58 7.63
N LYS A 23 -15.20 -4.75 8.24
CA LYS A 23 -15.62 -3.99 9.41
C LYS A 23 -14.70 -4.23 10.62
N GLN A 24 -14.23 -5.46 10.80
CA GLN A 24 -13.32 -5.80 11.91
C GLN A 24 -12.03 -4.97 11.85
N THR A 25 -11.44 -4.81 10.66
CA THR A 25 -10.22 -4.02 10.46
C THR A 25 -10.46 -2.55 10.78
N ALA A 26 -11.59 -1.99 10.32
CA ALA A 26 -11.96 -0.61 10.60
C ALA A 26 -12.12 -0.37 12.11
N GLU A 27 -12.89 -1.21 12.80
CA GLU A 27 -13.16 -1.07 14.23
C GLU A 27 -11.92 -1.30 15.10
N LYS A 28 -11.17 -2.38 14.84
CA LYS A 28 -10.00 -2.75 15.64
C LYS A 28 -8.89 -1.71 15.59
N HIS A 29 -8.81 -0.93 14.51
CA HIS A 29 -7.72 0.01 14.29
C HIS A 29 -8.15 1.48 14.35
N ALA A 30 -9.44 1.77 14.52
CA ALA A 30 -9.99 3.12 14.61
C ALA A 30 -9.25 3.98 15.65
N GLU A 31 -8.98 3.45 16.85
CA GLU A 31 -8.27 4.17 17.92
C GLU A 31 -6.83 4.60 17.57
N ARG A 32 -6.25 4.04 16.50
CA ARG A 32 -4.90 4.36 16.04
C ARG A 32 -4.93 5.43 14.95
N LEU A 33 -6.09 5.72 14.38
CA LEU A 33 -6.22 6.79 13.40
C LEU A 33 -6.03 8.13 14.12
N LYS A 34 -5.23 9.03 13.54
CA LYS A 34 -5.12 10.40 14.02
C LYS A 34 -6.45 11.15 13.79
N ASP A 35 -6.66 12.25 14.51
CA ASP A 35 -7.88 13.07 14.38
C ASP A 35 -8.11 13.56 12.94
N GLU A 36 -7.05 13.95 12.23
CA GLU A 36 -7.10 14.33 10.80
C GLU A 36 -6.75 13.15 9.86
N GLY A 37 -6.73 11.93 10.39
CA GLY A 37 -6.42 10.73 9.63
C GLY A 37 -7.56 10.31 8.71
N ILE A 38 -7.23 9.52 7.69
CA ILE A 38 -8.20 9.04 6.70
C ILE A 38 -8.43 7.54 6.88
N LEU A 39 -9.69 7.16 7.09
CA LEU A 39 -10.14 5.79 6.90
C LEU A 39 -10.59 5.60 5.45
N LEU A 40 -9.81 4.89 4.64
CA LEU A 40 -10.22 4.39 3.33
C LEU A 40 -10.83 3.00 3.53
N HIS A 41 -12.08 2.78 3.13
CA HIS A 41 -12.75 1.53 3.44
C HIS A 41 -13.70 1.05 2.34
N GLU A 42 -14.03 -0.24 2.39
CA GLU A 42 -15.11 -0.81 1.56
C GLU A 42 -16.44 -0.10 1.84
N SER A 43 -17.17 0.28 0.78
CA SER A 43 -18.44 1.02 0.89
C SER A 43 -19.54 0.31 1.68
N SER A 44 -19.47 -1.01 1.82
CA SER A 44 -20.42 -1.77 2.64
C SER A 44 -20.22 -1.60 4.15
N ILE A 45 -19.14 -0.92 4.57
CA ILE A 45 -18.84 -0.66 5.98
C ILE A 45 -19.45 0.68 6.36
N ASP A 46 -20.29 0.67 7.39
CA ASP A 46 -20.84 1.88 8.01
C ASP A 46 -19.80 2.51 8.95
N ALA A 47 -19.00 3.42 8.39
CA ALA A 47 -17.93 4.15 9.09
C ALA A 47 -17.72 5.51 8.44
N GLU A 48 -17.21 6.47 9.20
CA GLU A 48 -16.81 7.78 8.68
C GLU A 48 -15.44 7.67 7.98
N GLY A 49 -15.37 8.19 6.75
CA GLY A 49 -14.17 8.12 5.93
C GLY A 49 -14.46 8.14 4.43
N ILE A 50 -13.49 7.66 3.65
CA ILE A 50 -13.61 7.51 2.21
C ILE A 50 -14.07 6.09 1.91
N ALA A 51 -15.36 5.95 1.61
CA ALA A 51 -15.97 4.71 1.16
C ALA A 51 -15.73 4.48 -0.34
N VAL A 52 -15.18 3.31 -0.70
CA VAL A 52 -15.00 2.89 -2.09
C VAL A 52 -15.58 1.48 -2.28
N PRO A 53 -16.41 1.25 -3.32
CA PRO A 53 -17.06 -0.04 -3.55
C PRO A 53 -16.11 -1.05 -4.23
N PHE A 54 -15.00 -1.40 -3.57
CA PHE A 54 -13.96 -2.27 -4.15
C PHE A 54 -14.52 -3.62 -4.63
N LYS A 55 -15.41 -4.25 -3.86
CA LYS A 55 -16.02 -5.55 -4.24
C LYS A 55 -16.83 -5.42 -5.51
N GLU A 56 -17.63 -4.37 -5.61
CA GLU A 56 -18.50 -4.14 -6.75
C GLU A 56 -17.70 -3.82 -8.00
N ILE A 57 -16.71 -2.92 -7.90
CA ILE A 57 -15.84 -2.57 -9.03
C ILE A 57 -15.11 -3.81 -9.57
N VAL A 58 -14.52 -4.62 -8.69
CA VAL A 58 -13.86 -5.86 -9.09
C VAL A 58 -14.84 -6.82 -9.76
N ARG A 59 -16.06 -6.96 -9.24
CA ARG A 59 -17.10 -7.83 -9.80
C ARG A 59 -17.55 -7.36 -11.18
N GLU A 60 -17.85 -6.07 -11.35
CA GLU A 60 -18.28 -5.47 -12.62
C GLU A 60 -17.26 -5.69 -13.72
N MET A 61 -15.97 -5.57 -13.37
CA MET A 61 -14.86 -5.75 -14.30
C MET A 61 -14.47 -7.22 -14.50
N LYS A 62 -15.26 -8.17 -13.98
CA LYS A 62 -15.00 -9.61 -14.04
C LYS A 62 -13.63 -10.00 -13.46
N GLY A 63 -13.17 -9.22 -12.48
CA GLY A 63 -11.96 -9.48 -11.70
C GLY A 63 -12.17 -10.59 -10.67
N ILE A 64 -11.05 -11.06 -10.11
CA ILE A 64 -11.05 -12.04 -9.02
C ILE A 64 -10.92 -11.32 -7.66
N PRO A 65 -11.40 -11.90 -6.55
CA PRO A 65 -11.48 -11.21 -5.25
C PRO A 65 -10.18 -10.55 -4.76
N ILE A 66 -9.01 -11.13 -5.07
CA ILE A 66 -7.71 -10.57 -4.67
C ILE A 66 -7.38 -9.23 -5.35
N MET A 67 -8.03 -8.90 -6.47
CA MET A 67 -7.88 -7.61 -7.17
C MET A 67 -8.51 -6.44 -6.41
N ARG A 68 -9.20 -6.69 -5.29
CA ARG A 68 -9.56 -5.64 -4.32
C ARG A 68 -8.32 -4.90 -3.81
N ASN A 69 -7.16 -5.57 -3.74
CA ASN A 69 -5.90 -4.92 -3.40
C ASN A 69 -5.50 -3.88 -4.44
N SER A 70 -5.67 -4.19 -5.73
CA SER A 70 -5.42 -3.26 -6.83
C SER A 70 -6.31 -2.03 -6.76
N ALA A 71 -7.61 -2.26 -6.48
CA ALA A 71 -8.59 -1.21 -6.27
C ALA A 71 -8.20 -0.27 -5.09
N ALA A 72 -7.78 -0.84 -3.97
CA ALA A 72 -7.36 -0.10 -2.79
C ALA A 72 -6.04 0.66 -3.02
N ILE A 73 -5.06 0.05 -3.70
CA ILE A 73 -3.79 0.72 -4.06
C ILE A 73 -4.06 1.92 -4.97
N GLY A 74 -4.91 1.78 -5.99
CA GLY A 74 -5.31 2.87 -6.86
C GLY A 74 -5.95 4.03 -6.09
N SER A 75 -6.89 3.73 -5.19
CA SER A 75 -7.54 4.75 -4.34
C SER A 75 -6.54 5.43 -3.41
N LEU A 76 -5.70 4.63 -2.73
CA LEU A 76 -4.71 5.14 -1.79
C LEU A 76 -3.69 6.05 -2.49
N ALA A 77 -3.23 5.67 -3.69
CA ALA A 77 -2.29 6.47 -4.46
C ALA A 77 -2.85 7.86 -4.79
N LYS A 78 -4.09 7.92 -5.28
CA LYS A 78 -4.77 9.20 -5.53
C LYS A 78 -4.91 10.03 -4.27
N ILE A 79 -5.36 9.42 -3.17
CA ILE A 79 -5.50 10.08 -1.86
C ILE A 79 -4.17 10.68 -1.41
N LEU A 80 -3.07 9.94 -1.61
CA LEU A 80 -1.70 10.36 -1.29
C LEU A 80 -1.12 11.37 -2.30
N GLY A 81 -1.82 11.68 -3.39
CA GLY A 81 -1.35 12.59 -4.43
C GLY A 81 -0.25 12.02 -5.31
N MET A 82 -0.11 10.70 -5.38
CA MET A 82 0.85 10.03 -6.28
C MET A 82 0.34 10.07 -7.72
N GLU A 83 1.25 10.32 -8.68
CA GLU A 83 0.95 10.27 -10.10
C GLU A 83 0.59 8.85 -10.57
N TRP A 84 -0.27 8.76 -11.58
CA TRP A 84 -0.78 7.47 -12.09
C TRP A 84 0.33 6.63 -12.73
N GLU A 85 1.25 7.30 -13.40
CA GLU A 85 2.38 6.71 -14.14
C GLU A 85 3.27 5.88 -13.21
N ILE A 86 3.42 6.30 -11.95
CA ILE A 86 4.14 5.53 -10.92
C ILE A 86 3.45 4.19 -10.66
N LEU A 87 2.12 4.18 -10.58
CA LEU A 87 1.36 2.94 -10.36
C LEU A 87 1.45 2.02 -11.57
N GLU A 88 1.41 2.58 -12.77
CA GLU A 88 1.53 1.82 -14.01
C GLU A 88 2.86 1.04 -14.08
N GLU A 89 3.97 1.69 -13.74
CA GLU A 89 5.28 1.06 -13.67
C GLU A 89 5.33 -0.04 -12.60
N ILE A 90 4.85 0.26 -11.38
CA ILE A 90 4.87 -0.67 -10.25
C ILE A 90 4.05 -1.92 -10.54
N PHE A 91 2.85 -1.77 -11.10
CA PHE A 91 1.98 -2.90 -11.44
C PHE A 91 2.60 -3.77 -12.53
N SER A 92 3.19 -3.15 -13.55
CA SER A 92 3.88 -3.85 -14.63
C SER A 92 5.06 -4.67 -14.13
N LYS A 93 5.79 -4.14 -13.14
CA LYS A 93 6.97 -4.80 -12.57
C LYS A 93 6.62 -5.89 -11.55
N PHE A 94 5.64 -5.65 -10.67
CA PHE A 94 5.40 -6.49 -9.49
C PHE A 94 4.10 -7.31 -9.53
N ILE A 95 3.19 -7.03 -10.48
CA ILE A 95 1.92 -7.76 -10.64
C ILE A 95 1.83 -8.29 -12.08
N PRO A 96 2.66 -9.29 -12.46
CA PRO A 96 2.73 -9.77 -13.84
C PRO A 96 1.52 -10.61 -14.29
N ARG A 97 0.66 -11.03 -13.35
CA ARG A 97 -0.54 -11.82 -13.65
C ARG A 97 -1.74 -10.91 -13.84
N LYS A 98 -2.39 -11.02 -15.00
CA LYS A 98 -3.57 -10.21 -15.35
C LYS A 98 -3.30 -8.71 -15.13
N THR A 99 -2.11 -8.24 -15.48
CA THR A 99 -1.63 -6.87 -15.23
C THR A 99 -2.61 -5.83 -15.75
N GLU A 100 -3.05 -5.99 -17.00
CA GLU A 100 -4.02 -5.10 -17.64
C GLU A 100 -5.31 -4.94 -16.82
N LEU A 101 -5.92 -6.05 -16.40
CA LEU A 101 -7.14 -6.00 -15.59
C LEU A 101 -6.89 -5.38 -14.21
N ASN A 102 -5.73 -5.65 -13.61
CA ASN A 102 -5.34 -5.01 -12.34
C ASN A 102 -5.19 -3.49 -12.49
N LEU A 103 -4.57 -3.03 -13.58
CA LEU A 103 -4.40 -1.62 -13.91
C LEU A 103 -5.75 -0.94 -14.14
N GLN A 104 -6.64 -1.55 -14.92
CA GLN A 104 -7.96 -0.99 -15.17
C GLN A 104 -8.78 -0.87 -13.87
N ILE A 105 -8.73 -1.87 -12.99
CA ILE A 105 -9.40 -1.84 -11.68
C ILE A 105 -8.80 -0.74 -10.78
N ALA A 106 -7.46 -0.68 -10.70
CA ALA A 106 -6.77 0.35 -9.93
C ALA A 106 -7.10 1.75 -10.47
N ARG A 107 -7.14 1.92 -11.80
CA ARG A 107 -7.44 3.19 -12.45
C ARG A 107 -8.84 3.68 -12.15
N LYS A 108 -9.84 2.80 -12.29
CA LYS A 108 -11.23 3.13 -11.96
C LYS A 108 -11.38 3.61 -10.52
N CYS A 109 -10.63 3.02 -9.58
CA CYS A 109 -10.69 3.43 -8.18
C CYS A 109 -9.85 4.69 -7.88
N TYR A 110 -8.75 4.90 -8.61
CA TYR A 110 -7.95 6.12 -8.58
C TYR A 110 -8.76 7.34 -9.04
N ASP A 111 -9.58 7.19 -10.07
CA ASP A 111 -10.32 8.31 -10.68
C ASP A 111 -11.57 8.75 -9.89
N ILE A 112 -12.10 7.92 -8.99
CA ILE A 112 -13.34 8.21 -8.22
C ILE A 112 -13.09 8.77 -6.82
N VAL A 113 -11.82 8.89 -6.40
CA VAL A 113 -11.45 9.49 -5.12
C VAL A 113 -10.66 10.78 -5.35
N GLU A 114 -10.66 11.65 -4.35
CA GLU A 114 -9.95 12.92 -4.41
C GLU A 114 -8.61 12.88 -3.69
N LYS A 115 -7.66 13.70 -4.16
CA LYS A 115 -6.37 13.91 -3.50
C LYS A 115 -6.61 14.57 -2.14
N ARG A 116 -5.94 14.07 -1.10
CA ARG A 116 -6.05 14.60 0.27
C ARG A 116 -4.69 14.96 0.88
N PHE A 117 -3.63 14.30 0.43
CA PHE A 117 -2.25 14.64 0.76
C PHE A 117 -1.50 15.10 -0.48
N GLU A 118 -0.45 15.87 -0.25
CA GLU A 118 0.53 16.24 -1.27
C GLU A 118 1.87 15.64 -0.88
N LEU A 119 2.23 14.53 -1.54
CA LEU A 119 3.55 13.94 -1.39
C LEU A 119 4.50 14.56 -2.41
N GLU A 120 5.49 15.28 -1.91
CA GLU A 120 6.58 15.77 -2.74
C GLU A 120 7.54 14.63 -3.07
N LYS A 121 7.94 14.57 -4.34
CA LYS A 121 9.01 13.67 -4.77
C LYS A 121 10.34 14.22 -4.28
N LEU A 122 11.06 13.40 -3.54
CA LEU A 122 12.37 13.76 -3.01
C LEU A 122 13.45 13.47 -4.04
N ASP A 123 14.34 14.44 -4.25
CA ASP A 123 15.56 14.26 -5.05
C ASP A 123 16.62 13.55 -4.21
N GLN A 124 16.51 12.22 -4.13
CA GLN A 124 17.43 11.37 -3.39
C GLN A 124 17.74 10.08 -4.15
N GLU A 125 18.89 9.49 -3.86
CA GLU A 125 19.26 8.17 -4.37
C GLU A 125 18.24 7.12 -3.91
N ILE A 126 17.76 6.31 -4.85
CA ILE A 126 16.84 5.21 -4.55
C ILE A 126 17.65 4.05 -3.97
N LEU A 127 17.50 3.83 -2.66
CA LEU A 127 18.12 2.71 -1.97
C LEU A 127 17.22 1.47 -2.01
N PRO A 128 17.80 0.24 -2.01
CA PRO A 128 17.01 -0.98 -1.93
C PRO A 128 16.26 -1.07 -0.59
N VAL A 129 15.01 -1.54 -0.64
CA VAL A 129 14.26 -1.90 0.57
C VAL A 129 14.66 -3.31 0.97
N ILE A 130 15.27 -3.44 2.14
CA ILE A 130 15.68 -4.74 2.71
C ILE A 130 15.05 -4.93 4.10
N SER A 131 14.69 -6.16 4.38
CA SER A 131 14.32 -6.62 5.72
C SER A 131 15.55 -6.79 6.61
N GLY A 132 15.33 -6.87 7.93
CA GLY A 132 16.41 -7.13 8.87
C GLY A 132 17.12 -8.47 8.63
N ASN A 133 16.37 -9.50 8.22
CA ASN A 133 16.95 -10.80 7.91
C ASN A 133 17.85 -10.75 6.67
N GLU A 134 17.43 -10.02 5.63
CA GLU A 134 18.27 -9.80 4.43
C GLU A 134 19.52 -9.00 4.77
N ALA A 135 19.40 -7.96 5.61
CA ALA A 135 20.55 -7.17 6.06
C ALA A 135 21.58 -8.02 6.82
N ILE A 136 21.12 -8.93 7.70
CA ILE A 136 22.00 -9.87 8.41
C ILE A 136 22.71 -10.80 7.42
N ALA A 137 21.95 -11.38 6.48
CA ALA A 137 22.52 -12.29 5.48
C ALA A 137 23.56 -11.59 4.60
N LEU A 138 23.27 -10.37 4.14
CA LEU A 138 24.19 -9.55 3.35
C LEU A 138 25.45 -9.20 4.14
N GLY A 139 25.33 -8.80 5.41
CA GLY A 139 26.48 -8.51 6.26
C GLY A 139 27.35 -9.74 6.52
N ALA A 140 26.74 -10.92 6.69
CA ALA A 140 27.48 -12.16 6.88
C ALA A 140 28.21 -12.59 5.60
N LEU A 141 27.56 -12.46 4.44
CA LEU A 141 28.18 -12.70 3.14
C LEU A 141 29.40 -11.79 2.92
N GLU A 142 29.24 -10.48 3.19
CA GLU A 142 30.34 -9.50 3.09
C GLU A 142 31.50 -9.81 4.06
N ALA A 143 31.19 -10.39 5.23
CA ALA A 143 32.19 -10.85 6.20
C ALA A 143 32.86 -12.19 5.82
N GLY A 144 32.53 -12.77 4.67
CA GLY A 144 33.13 -14.02 4.17
C GLY A 144 32.44 -15.29 4.65
N LEU A 145 31.17 -15.23 5.06
CA LEU A 145 30.39 -16.43 5.36
C LEU A 145 30.22 -17.28 4.09
N ASP A 146 30.89 -18.43 4.06
CA ASP A 146 30.86 -19.35 2.92
C ASP A 146 29.81 -20.47 3.08
N THR A 147 29.60 -20.96 4.30
CA THR A 147 28.66 -22.05 4.59
C THR A 147 27.73 -21.69 5.75
N TYR A 148 26.42 -21.84 5.55
CA TYR A 148 25.38 -21.65 6.56
C TYR A 148 24.51 -22.92 6.69
N MET A 149 24.32 -23.41 7.92
CA MET A 149 23.46 -24.55 8.21
C MET A 149 22.43 -24.17 9.27
N LEU A 150 21.15 -24.27 8.93
CA LEU A 150 20.03 -24.16 9.87
C LEU A 150 19.51 -25.55 10.17
N ILE A 151 19.76 -26.06 11.38
CA ILE A 151 19.19 -27.32 11.84
C ILE A 151 17.81 -27.01 12.43
N ARG A 152 16.78 -27.72 11.96
CA ARG A 152 15.41 -27.65 12.48
C ARG A 152 15.19 -28.69 13.57
#